data_AF-A0A6F9AQM5-F1
#
_entry.id   AF-A0A6F9AQM5-F1
#
_cell.length_a   1.000
_cell.length_b   1.000
_cell.length_c   1.000
_cell.angle_alpha   90.00
_cell.angle_beta   90.00
_cell.angle_gamma   90.00
#
_symmetry.space_group_name_H-M   'P 1'
#
loop_
_entity.id
_entity.type
_entity.pdbx_description
1 polymer ?
#
loop_
_entity_poly.entity_id
_entity_poly.type
_entity_poly.pdbx_seq_one_letter_code
_entity_poly.pdbx_strand_id
1 'polypeptide(L)'
;MYESQTKNMFLTRALEKILADKEVKKAHHSQLRKACEVSLEEIKEETEKLSPPPGDNNAYSSALPPVKSKDTVVEADKYFLPFELACQSKCPRIVITSLDCLQKLIAYGHLTGNAPDNTTPGKRLIDRIIETICGCFQGPQTDEGVQLQIIKVCGL
;
A
#
# COMPACT_ATOMS: atom_id res chain seq x y z
N MET A 1 -9.52 3.21 15.80
CA MET A 1 -8.68 4.41 15.56
C MET A 1 -7.19 4.07 15.49
N TYR A 2 -6.66 3.17 16.32
CA TYR A 2 -5.22 2.81 16.30
C TYR A 2 -4.77 2.03 15.05
N GLU A 3 -5.55 1.05 14.59
CA GLU A 3 -5.19 0.22 13.43
C GLU A 3 -5.02 1.01 12.14
N SER A 4 -5.83 2.06 11.93
CA SER A 4 -5.69 2.91 10.74
C SER A 4 -4.44 3.77 10.76
N GLN A 5 -3.91 4.11 11.93
CA GLN A 5 -2.69 4.89 12.06
C GLN A 5 -1.46 4.03 11.75
N THR A 6 -1.45 2.78 12.21
CA THR A 6 -0.32 1.87 12.00
C THR A 6 -0.16 1.51 10.52
N LYS A 7 -1.25 1.21 9.80
CA LYS A 7 -1.20 0.99 8.34
C LYS A 7 -0.67 2.22 7.59
N ASN A 8 -1.12 3.42 7.95
CA ASN A 8 -0.67 4.66 7.31
C ASN A 8 0.84 4.90 7.52
N MET A 9 1.38 4.56 8.70
CA MET A 9 2.83 4.60 8.93
C MET A 9 3.58 3.59 8.06
N PHE A 10 3.08 2.36 7.90
CA PHE A 10 3.73 1.36 7.06
C PHE A 10 3.71 1.75 5.59
N LEU A 11 2.54 2.13 5.05
CA LEU A 11 2.40 2.54 3.66
C LEU A 11 3.26 3.77 3.35
N THR A 12 3.18 4.83 4.15
CA THR A 12 3.98 6.05 3.94
C THR A 12 5.47 5.72 3.90
N ARG A 13 5.95 4.94 4.88
CA ARG A 13 7.37 4.59 4.98
C ARG A 13 7.83 3.69 3.84
N ALA A 14 6.96 2.80 3.35
CA ALA A 14 7.23 1.97 2.19
C ALA A 14 7.29 2.81 0.91
N LEU A 15 6.31 3.66 0.69
CA LEU A 15 6.20 4.55 -0.48
C LEU A 15 7.37 5.53 -0.55
N GLU A 16 7.75 6.16 0.58
CA GLU A 16 8.94 7.01 0.65
C GLU A 16 10.21 6.23 0.31
N LYS A 17 10.33 4.99 0.79
CA LYS A 17 11.50 4.15 0.52
C LYS A 17 11.56 3.69 -0.94
N ILE A 18 10.41 3.44 -1.57
CA ILE A 18 10.28 3.16 -3.00
C ILE A 18 10.66 4.42 -3.82
N LEU A 19 10.12 5.59 -3.48
CA LEU A 19 10.42 6.86 -4.16
C LEU A 19 11.87 7.35 -3.96
N ALA A 20 12.49 7.00 -2.85
CA ALA A 20 13.90 7.29 -2.57
C ALA A 20 14.84 6.49 -3.50
N ASP A 21 14.37 5.38 -4.06
CA ASP A 21 15.18 4.54 -4.93
C ASP A 21 15.40 5.20 -6.31
N LYS A 22 16.62 5.07 -6.83
CA LYS A 22 17.05 5.70 -8.09
C LYS A 22 16.36 5.07 -9.30
N GLU A 23 15.90 3.83 -9.19
CA GLU A 23 15.19 3.15 -10.27
C GLU A 23 13.77 3.66 -10.48
N VAL A 24 13.11 4.19 -9.45
CA VAL A 24 11.77 4.81 -9.56
C VAL A 24 11.86 6.22 -10.14
N LYS A 25 13.04 6.85 -10.06
CA LYS A 25 13.34 8.13 -10.71
C LYS A 25 13.59 8.01 -12.22
N LYS A 26 13.76 6.80 -12.76
CA LYS A 26 13.88 6.60 -14.21
C LYS A 26 12.52 6.78 -14.89
N ALA A 27 12.51 7.37 -16.08
CA ALA A 27 11.30 7.63 -16.88
C ALA A 27 10.48 6.35 -17.16
N HIS A 28 11.12 5.18 -17.19
CA HIS A 28 10.49 3.88 -17.38
C HIS A 28 9.50 3.50 -16.27
N HIS A 29 9.62 4.11 -15.08
CA HIS A 29 8.74 3.88 -13.94
C HIS A 29 7.93 5.14 -13.55
N SER A 30 7.71 6.05 -14.50
CA SER A 30 6.94 7.28 -14.28
C SER A 30 5.56 7.00 -13.65
N GLN A 31 4.91 5.90 -14.07
CA GLN A 31 3.60 5.49 -13.56
C GLN A 31 3.65 5.02 -12.11
N LEU A 32 4.68 4.22 -11.74
CA LEU A 32 4.93 3.82 -10.35
C LEU A 32 5.20 5.04 -9.47
N ARG A 33 6.07 5.95 -9.94
CA ARG A 33 6.42 7.16 -9.20
C ARG A 33 5.18 8.00 -8.91
N LYS A 34 4.36 8.24 -9.93
CA LYS A 34 3.13 9.02 -9.79
C LYS A 34 2.12 8.33 -8.88
N ALA A 35 1.94 7.02 -9.01
CA ALA A 35 1.08 6.24 -8.12
C ALA A 35 1.53 6.30 -6.66
N CYS A 36 2.85 6.20 -6.40
CA CYS A 36 3.41 6.31 -5.07
C CYS A 36 3.23 7.72 -4.47
N GLU A 37 3.45 8.77 -5.27
CA GLU A 37 3.33 10.16 -4.83
C GLU A 37 1.86 10.49 -4.47
N VAL A 38 0.92 10.14 -5.34
CA VAL A 38 -0.54 10.27 -5.09
C VAL A 38 -0.95 9.51 -3.83
N SER A 39 -0.50 8.26 -3.69
CA SER A 39 -0.80 7.43 -2.53
C SER A 39 -0.30 8.05 -1.23
N LEU A 40 0.94 8.56 -1.24
CA LEU A 40 1.58 9.18 -0.09
C LEU A 40 0.84 10.46 0.32
N GLU A 41 0.38 11.24 -0.65
CA GLU A 41 -0.40 12.47 -0.42
C GLU A 41 -1.76 12.15 0.21
N GLU A 42 -2.49 11.15 -0.30
CA GLU A 42 -3.77 10.73 0.31
C GLU A 42 -3.58 10.20 1.74
N ILE A 43 -2.54 9.40 1.99
CA ILE A 43 -2.27 8.87 3.33
C ILE A 43 -1.87 9.99 4.30
N LYS A 44 -1.11 10.99 3.82
CA LYS A 44 -0.79 12.19 4.62
C LYS A 44 -2.04 13.00 4.94
N GLU A 45 -2.92 13.20 3.97
CA GLU A 45 -4.15 13.96 4.20
C GLU A 45 -5.09 13.24 5.18
N GLU A 46 -5.18 11.91 5.08
CA GLU A 46 -5.88 11.05 6.04
C GLU A 46 -5.26 11.12 7.44
N THR A 47 -3.93 11.08 7.55
CA THR A 47 -3.26 11.16 8.86
C THR A 47 -3.46 12.52 9.54
N GLU A 48 -3.52 13.60 8.76
CA GLU A 48 -3.79 14.96 9.26
C GLU A 48 -5.26 15.12 9.70
N LYS A 49 -6.21 14.48 8.99
CA LYS A 49 -7.62 14.45 9.38
C LYS A 49 -7.88 13.59 10.64
N LEU A 50 -7.01 12.62 10.92
CA LEU A 50 -7.09 11.74 12.10
C LEU A 50 -6.48 12.36 13.36
N SER A 51 -5.62 13.37 13.24
CA SER A 51 -5.19 14.20 14.37
C SER A 51 -6.31 15.17 14.77
N PRO A 52 -6.78 15.19 16.03
CA PRO A 52 -7.67 16.25 16.48
C PRO A 52 -6.91 17.58 16.43
N PRO A 53 -7.56 18.70 16.05
CA PRO A 53 -6.94 20.01 16.18
C PRO A 53 -6.62 20.27 17.66
N PRO A 54 -5.50 20.94 18.01
CA PRO A 54 -5.41 21.59 19.30
C PRO A 54 -6.56 22.60 19.35
N GLY A 55 -7.43 22.47 20.35
CA GLY A 55 -8.70 23.19 20.38
C GLY A 55 -8.55 24.68 20.19
N ASP A 56 -9.52 25.28 19.49
CA ASP A 56 -9.95 26.63 19.82
C ASP A 56 -11.47 26.72 19.76
N ASN A 57 -12.01 27.35 20.80
CA ASN A 57 -13.42 27.58 21.03
C ASN A 57 -13.84 28.81 20.21
N ASN A 58 -14.64 28.67 19.14
CA ASN A 58 -15.83 29.52 18.96
C ASN A 58 -16.71 29.15 17.77
N ALA A 59 -17.98 29.46 17.96
CA ALA A 59 -19.14 29.16 17.13
C ALA A 59 -19.11 29.73 15.70
N TYR A 60 -19.67 28.99 14.73
CA TYR A 60 -20.97 29.32 14.16
C TYR A 60 -21.49 28.17 13.28
N SER A 61 -22.77 27.90 13.44
CA SER A 61 -23.53 26.82 12.84
C SER A 61 -23.77 27.07 11.35
N SER A 62 -23.50 26.07 10.50
CA SER A 62 -24.28 25.83 9.30
C SER A 62 -24.32 24.34 9.02
N ALA A 63 -25.48 23.88 8.58
CA ALA A 63 -25.95 22.51 8.64
C ALA A 63 -25.00 21.47 8.00
N LEU A 64 -24.94 20.32 8.68
CA LEU A 64 -24.36 19.03 8.27
C LEU A 64 -22.84 18.88 8.39
N PRO A 65 -22.35 18.09 9.36
CA PRO A 65 -21.37 17.07 9.03
C PRO A 65 -22.16 15.86 8.49
N PRO A 66 -21.96 15.44 7.23
CA PRO A 66 -22.27 14.07 6.90
C PRO A 66 -21.44 13.23 7.86
N VAL A 67 -22.12 12.42 8.65
CA VAL A 67 -21.53 11.28 9.35
C VAL A 67 -20.84 10.46 8.26
N LYS A 68 -19.55 10.74 8.01
CA LYS A 68 -18.66 10.01 7.09
C LYS A 68 -18.35 8.66 7.72
N SER A 69 -19.38 7.86 7.92
CA SER A 69 -19.29 6.53 8.49
C SER A 69 -19.52 5.53 7.38
N LYS A 70 -18.43 5.17 6.68
CA LYS A 70 -18.15 3.79 6.25
C LYS A 70 -16.82 3.59 5.50
N ASP A 71 -16.13 4.65 5.08
CA ASP A 71 -14.90 4.53 4.27
C ASP A 71 -13.59 4.95 4.98
N THR A 72 -13.57 5.05 6.31
CA THR A 72 -12.30 5.32 7.06
C THR A 72 -11.39 4.09 7.17
N VAL A 73 -11.82 2.98 6.57
CA VAL A 73 -10.90 1.95 6.14
C VAL A 73 -10.35 2.43 4.80
N VAL A 74 -9.27 3.21 4.82
CA VAL A 74 -8.27 3.21 3.74
C VAL A 74 -8.11 1.76 3.33
N GLU A 75 -8.76 1.38 2.25
CA GLU A 75 -8.72 0.03 1.72
C GLU A 75 -7.29 -0.11 1.20
N ALA A 76 -6.48 -0.93 1.87
CA ALA A 76 -5.12 -1.15 1.42
C ALA A 76 -5.10 -1.65 -0.04
N ASP A 77 -6.21 -2.25 -0.50
CA ASP A 77 -6.52 -2.59 -1.88
C ASP A 77 -6.37 -1.40 -2.85
N LYS A 78 -6.76 -0.16 -2.47
CA LYS A 78 -6.58 1.03 -3.33
C LYS A 78 -5.10 1.38 -3.53
N TYR A 79 -4.30 1.13 -2.51
CA TYR A 79 -2.87 1.39 -2.51
C TYR A 79 -2.05 0.17 -2.95
N PHE A 80 -2.70 -0.92 -3.36
CA PHE A 80 -2.02 -2.09 -3.89
C PHE A 80 -1.35 -1.80 -5.23
N LEU A 81 -1.93 -0.94 -6.07
CA LEU A 81 -1.41 -0.60 -7.40
C LEU A 81 0.07 -0.15 -7.40
N PRO A 82 0.52 0.82 -6.57
CA PRO A 82 1.94 1.17 -6.50
C PRO A 82 2.81 0.02 -5.98
N PHE A 83 2.32 -0.84 -5.08
CA PHE A 83 3.07 -2.02 -4.64
C PHE A 83 3.19 -3.07 -5.75
N GLU A 84 2.13 -3.28 -6.54
CA GLU A 84 2.14 -4.16 -7.71
C GLU A 84 3.20 -3.71 -8.72
N LEU A 85 3.20 -2.42 -9.04
CA LEU A 85 4.20 -1.81 -9.92
C LEU A 85 5.62 -1.86 -9.32
N ALA A 86 5.75 -1.74 -8.01
CA ALA A 86 7.04 -1.84 -7.30
C ALA A 86 7.58 -3.27 -7.32
N CYS A 87 6.70 -4.26 -7.19
CA CYS A 87 6.98 -5.69 -7.34
C CYS A 87 7.39 -6.07 -8.77
N GLN A 88 6.79 -5.44 -9.78
CA GLN A 88 7.21 -5.59 -11.19
C GLN A 88 8.55 -4.90 -11.49
N SER A 89 9.03 -4.05 -10.59
CA SER A 89 10.33 -3.39 -10.77
C SER A 89 11.45 -4.43 -10.68
N LYS A 90 12.46 -4.33 -11.56
CA LYS A 90 13.64 -5.22 -11.57
C LYS A 90 14.60 -4.97 -10.40
N CYS A 91 14.17 -4.19 -9.41
CA CYS A 91 14.99 -3.73 -8.32
C CYS A 91 14.76 -4.58 -7.07
N PRO A 92 15.68 -5.49 -6.69
CA PRO A 92 15.47 -6.40 -5.57
C PRO A 92 15.20 -5.66 -4.26
N ARG A 93 15.83 -4.51 -4.04
CA ARG A 93 15.67 -3.68 -2.84
C ARG A 93 14.24 -3.11 -2.68
N ILE A 94 13.63 -2.73 -3.80
CA ILE A 94 12.25 -2.22 -3.87
C ILE A 94 11.26 -3.37 -3.66
N VAL A 95 11.50 -4.49 -4.36
CA VAL A 95 10.66 -5.69 -4.28
C VAL A 95 10.63 -6.22 -2.84
N ILE A 96 11.78 -6.40 -2.18
CA ILE A 96 11.87 -6.85 -0.77
C ILE A 96 11.06 -5.93 0.15
N THR A 97 11.19 -4.61 -0.02
CA THR A 97 10.46 -3.63 0.80
C THR A 97 8.95 -3.73 0.57
N SER A 98 8.52 -3.93 -0.67
CA SER A 98 7.10 -4.05 -1.04
C SER A 98 6.51 -5.35 -0.49
N LEU A 99 7.22 -6.46 -0.62
CA LEU A 99 6.84 -7.76 -0.06
C LEU A 99 6.71 -7.72 1.46
N ASP A 100 7.66 -7.10 2.17
CA ASP A 100 7.60 -6.95 3.63
C ASP A 100 6.37 -6.13 4.07
N CYS A 101 6.01 -5.10 3.31
CA CYS A 101 4.84 -4.28 3.59
C CYS A 101 3.53 -5.03 3.30
N LEU A 102 3.45 -5.74 2.16
CA LEU A 102 2.30 -6.59 1.82
C LEU A 102 2.08 -7.66 2.89
N GLN A 103 3.14 -8.35 3.30
CA GLN A 103 3.08 -9.35 4.36
C GLN A 103 2.52 -8.76 5.65
N LYS A 104 3.02 -7.59 6.08
CA LYS A 104 2.52 -6.91 7.28
C LYS A 104 1.05 -6.55 7.11
N LEU A 105 0.69 -5.90 6.00
CA LEU A 105 -0.69 -5.50 5.72
C LEU A 105 -1.66 -6.68 5.75
N ILE A 106 -1.27 -7.83 5.22
CA ILE A 106 -2.06 -9.07 5.26
C ILE A 106 -2.09 -9.64 6.69
N ALA A 107 -0.94 -9.74 7.36
CA ALA A 107 -0.82 -10.31 8.71
C ALA A 107 -1.58 -9.51 9.77
N TYR A 108 -1.64 -8.18 9.63
CA TYR A 108 -2.44 -7.31 10.49
C TYR A 108 -3.93 -7.25 10.08
N GLY A 109 -4.34 -7.89 8.97
CA GLY A 109 -5.72 -7.90 8.49
C GLY A 109 -6.17 -6.62 7.78
N HIS A 110 -5.26 -5.65 7.55
CA HIS A 110 -5.57 -4.41 6.81
C HIS A 110 -5.78 -4.65 5.31
N LEU A 111 -5.07 -5.63 4.74
CA LEU A 111 -5.21 -6.07 3.36
C LEU A 111 -5.79 -7.48 3.36
N THR A 112 -7.10 -7.57 3.60
CA THR A 112 -7.81 -8.85 3.57
C THR A 112 -8.03 -9.34 2.13
N GLY A 113 -8.00 -8.43 1.12
CA GLY A 113 -8.28 -8.78 -0.27
C GLY A 113 -9.68 -9.36 -0.47
N ASN A 114 -10.62 -9.00 0.42
CA ASN A 114 -12.03 -9.42 0.35
C ASN A 114 -12.80 -8.65 -0.72
N ALA A 115 -12.19 -7.59 -1.27
CA ALA A 115 -12.71 -6.88 -2.41
C ALA A 115 -12.70 -7.82 -3.63
N PRO A 116 -13.83 -7.93 -4.36
CA PRO A 116 -13.88 -8.66 -5.61
C PRO A 116 -13.01 -7.93 -6.64
N ASP A 117 -12.14 -8.67 -7.33
CA ASP A 117 -11.31 -8.09 -8.38
C ASP A 117 -12.19 -7.65 -9.56
N ASN A 118 -12.17 -6.36 -9.90
CA ASN A 118 -13.05 -5.79 -10.91
C ASN A 118 -12.72 -6.30 -12.34
N THR A 119 -11.54 -6.89 -12.52
CA THR A 119 -11.09 -7.46 -13.80
C THR A 119 -11.58 -8.90 -14.01
N THR A 120 -11.82 -9.68 -12.94
CA THR A 120 -12.25 -11.08 -13.06
C THR A 120 -13.35 -11.41 -12.07
N PRO A 121 -14.61 -11.65 -12.51
CA PRO A 121 -15.70 -12.00 -11.61
C PRO A 121 -15.38 -13.34 -10.93
N GLY A 122 -15.27 -13.32 -9.59
CA GLY A 122 -15.03 -14.51 -8.76
C GLY A 122 -13.59 -14.67 -8.24
N LYS A 123 -12.62 -13.85 -8.67
CA LYS A 123 -11.31 -13.77 -8.02
C LYS A 123 -11.30 -12.70 -6.93
N ARG A 124 -10.62 -13.01 -5.83
CA ARG A 124 -10.39 -12.07 -4.73
C ARG A 124 -9.14 -11.25 -5.04
N LEU A 125 -9.06 -10.01 -4.55
CA LEU A 125 -7.85 -9.21 -4.69
C LEU A 125 -6.63 -9.91 -4.07
N ILE A 126 -6.86 -10.75 -3.05
CA ILE A 126 -5.81 -11.58 -2.43
C ILE A 126 -5.14 -12.51 -3.46
N ASP A 127 -5.88 -13.12 -4.40
CA ASP A 127 -5.30 -13.97 -5.44
C ASP A 127 -4.36 -13.17 -6.32
N ARG A 128 -4.76 -11.95 -6.71
CA ARG A 128 -3.94 -11.06 -7.53
C ARG A 128 -2.67 -10.60 -6.79
N ILE A 129 -2.78 -10.34 -5.49
CA ILE A 129 -1.64 -10.02 -4.63
C ILE A 129 -0.65 -11.19 -4.61
N ILE A 130 -1.13 -12.42 -4.37
CA ILE A 130 -0.31 -13.62 -4.37
C ILE A 130 0.30 -13.89 -5.76
N GLU A 131 -0.46 -13.74 -6.84
CA GLU A 131 0.03 -13.86 -8.23
C GLU A 131 1.14 -12.85 -8.51
N THR A 132 1.01 -11.61 -8.02
CA THR A 132 2.04 -10.57 -8.14
C THR A 132 3.30 -10.92 -7.35
N ILE A 133 3.15 -11.38 -6.11
CA ILE A 133 4.26 -11.80 -5.24
C ILE A 133 5.01 -12.97 -5.86
N CYS A 134 4.29 -14.00 -6.31
CA CYS A 134 4.86 -15.13 -7.03
C CYS A 134 5.51 -14.70 -8.35
N GLY A 135 4.92 -13.72 -9.06
CA GLY A 135 5.48 -13.14 -10.29
C GLY A 135 6.79 -12.37 -10.09
N CYS A 136 7.12 -11.96 -8.86
CA CYS A 136 8.43 -11.39 -8.54
C CYS A 136 9.54 -12.43 -8.66
N PHE A 137 9.23 -13.72 -8.57
CA PHE A 137 10.16 -14.81 -8.75
C PHE A 137 10.33 -15.11 -10.25
N GLN A 138 11.44 -14.64 -10.83
CA GLN A 138 11.78 -14.87 -12.24
C GLN A 138 12.71 -16.08 -12.43
N GLY A 139 12.79 -16.99 -11.44
CA GLY A 139 13.63 -18.17 -11.47
C GLY A 139 14.96 -18.02 -10.70
N PRO A 140 15.98 -18.86 -10.98
CA PRO A 140 17.23 -18.90 -10.21
C PRO A 140 18.11 -17.66 -10.39
N GLN A 141 17.79 -16.76 -11.33
CA GLN A 141 18.49 -15.49 -11.53
C GLN A 141 17.97 -14.38 -10.59
N THR A 142 16.84 -14.60 -9.92
CA THR A 142 16.31 -13.65 -8.93
C THR A 142 17.23 -13.60 -7.72
N ASP A 143 17.48 -12.39 -7.21
CA ASP A 143 18.31 -12.13 -6.03
C ASP A 143 17.86 -12.98 -4.82
N GLU A 144 18.81 -13.62 -4.13
CA GLU A 144 18.53 -14.49 -2.97
C GLU A 144 17.72 -13.77 -1.89
N GLY A 145 17.95 -12.47 -1.69
CA GLY A 145 17.19 -11.67 -0.73
C GLY A 145 15.72 -11.52 -1.11
N VAL A 146 15.42 -11.40 -2.41
CA VAL A 146 14.05 -11.37 -2.92
C VAL A 146 13.41 -12.74 -2.79
N GLN A 147 14.11 -13.80 -3.20
CA GLN A 147 13.59 -15.17 -3.13
C GLN A 147 13.21 -15.55 -1.70
N LEU A 148 14.09 -15.28 -0.73
CA LEU A 148 13.82 -15.54 0.69
C LEU A 148 12.61 -14.76 1.19
N GLN A 149 12.46 -13.50 0.77
CA GLN A 149 11.32 -12.69 1.18
C GLN A 149 10.02 -13.24 0.58
N ILE A 150 10.01 -13.61 -0.71
CA ILE A 150 8.84 -14.24 -1.38
C ILE A 150 8.41 -15.50 -0.64
N ILE A 151 9.37 -16.40 -0.34
CA ILE A 151 9.09 -17.64 0.41
C ILE A 151 8.46 -17.31 1.76
N LYS A 152 8.95 -16.27 2.44
CA LYS A 152 8.45 -15.84 3.75
C LYS A 152 7.05 -15.25 3.70
N VAL A 153 6.67 -14.58 2.60
CA VAL A 153 5.32 -14.04 2.42
C VAL A 153 4.34 -15.13 1.98
N CYS A 154 4.71 -15.98 1.02
CA CYS A 154 3.86 -17.07 0.53
C CYS A 154 3.72 -18.25 1.50
N GLY A 155 4.66 -18.41 2.44
CA GLY A 155 4.62 -19.46 3.46
C GLY A 155 3.85 -19.08 4.73
N LEU A 156 3.25 -17.88 4.79
CA LEU A 156 2.38 -17.43 5.87
C LEU A 156 0.94 -17.90 5.64
#